data_AF-A0A7W1JAN1-F1
#
_entry.id   AF-A0A7W1JAN1-F1
#
_cell.length_a   1.000
_cell.length_b   1.000
_cell.length_c   1.000
_cell.angle_alpha   90.00
_cell.angle_beta   90.00
_cell.angle_gamma   90.00
#
_symmetry.space_group_name_H-M   'P 1'
#
loop_
_entity.id
_entity.type
_entity.pdbx_description
1 polymer ?
#
loop_
_entity_poly.entity_id
_entity_poly.type
_entity_poly.pdbx_seq_one_letter_code
_entity_poly.pdbx_strand_id
1 'polypeptide(L)' 'MTSNPSRWSGKSSAASLAARFPAEARRLHISVEAVRDAYAREAFFRRLAISPWRDRFVLKGSVLLVALLH' A
#
# COMPACT_ATOMS: atom_id res chain seq x y z
N MET A 1 16.51 5.80 2.49
CA MET A 1 15.99 4.45 2.80
C MET A 1 15.17 4.00 1.60
N THR A 2 15.65 3.04 0.83
CA THR A 2 15.05 2.60 -0.44
C THR A 2 13.89 1.64 -0.19
N SER A 3 12.64 2.06 -0.44
CA SER A 3 11.49 1.17 -0.42
C SER A 3 11.46 0.33 -1.70
N ASN A 4 11.76 -0.97 -1.54
CA ASN A 4 11.64 -1.99 -2.58
C ASN A 4 10.19 -2.03 -3.12
N PRO A 5 9.95 -1.72 -4.41
CA PRO A 5 8.61 -1.61 -5.00
C PRO A 5 7.91 -2.97 -5.21
N SER A 6 8.32 -4.02 -4.51
CA SER A 6 7.83 -5.40 -4.67
C SER A 6 7.42 -6.08 -3.36
N ARG A 7 7.28 -5.33 -2.25
CA ARG A 7 7.08 -5.91 -0.90
C ARG A 7 5.89 -6.89 -0.79
N TRP A 8 4.86 -6.69 -1.60
CA TRP A 8 3.63 -7.49 -1.59
C TRP A 8 3.42 -8.34 -2.85
N SER A 9 4.46 -8.46 -3.70
CA SER A 9 4.38 -9.13 -5.00
C SER A 9 4.18 -10.63 -4.85
N GLY A 10 2.92 -11.07 -4.91
CA GLY A 10 2.51 -12.47 -5.02
C GLY A 10 1.00 -12.58 -5.26
N LYS A 11 0.54 -13.70 -5.85
CA LYS A 11 -0.90 -14.04 -5.93
C LYS A 11 -1.44 -14.28 -4.52
N SER A 12 -1.74 -13.22 -3.77
CA SER A 12 -2.15 -13.31 -2.38
C SER A 12 -3.67 -13.47 -2.28
N SER A 13 -4.13 -14.64 -1.84
CA SER A 13 -5.53 -14.82 -1.41
C SER A 13 -5.81 -13.93 -0.18
N ALA A 14 -7.08 -13.59 0.04
CA ALA A 14 -7.49 -12.79 1.22
C ALA A 14 -7.03 -13.44 2.54
N ALA A 15 -7.07 -14.77 2.62
CA ALA A 15 -6.56 -15.55 3.75
C ALA A 15 -5.03 -15.40 3.94
N SER A 16 -4.27 -15.35 2.85
CA SER A 16 -2.82 -15.14 2.89
C SER A 16 -2.45 -13.73 3.36
N LEU A 17 -3.21 -12.70 2.98
CA LEU A 17 -2.99 -11.33 3.45
C LEU A 17 -3.29 -11.17 4.94
N ALA A 18 -4.38 -11.79 5.42
CA ALA A 18 -4.79 -11.73 6.82
C ALA A 18 -3.71 -12.28 7.77
N ALA A 19 -2.97 -13.31 7.35
CA ALA A 19 -1.85 -13.87 8.12
C ALA A 19 -0.57 -13.01 8.05
N ARG A 20 -0.38 -12.25 6.96
CA ARG A 20 0.85 -11.45 6.72
C ARG A 20 0.84 -10.13 7.47
N PHE A 21 -0.31 -9.48 7.64
CA PHE A 21 -0.37 -8.18 8.31
C PHE A 21 0.09 -8.22 9.79
N PRO A 22 -0.31 -9.20 10.61
CA PRO A 22 0.19 -9.30 12.00
C PRO A 22 1.68 -9.62 12.09
N ALA A 23 2.22 -10.43 11.18
CA ALA A 23 3.65 -10.72 11.12
C ALA A 23 4.46 -9.47 10.79
N GLU A 24 4.00 -8.70 9.80
CA GLU A 24 4.65 -7.48 9.36
C GLU A 24 4.53 -6.35 10.39
N ALA A 25 3.39 -6.23 11.05
CA ALA A 25 3.16 -5.29 12.15
C ALA A 25 4.14 -5.51 13.30
N ARG A 26 4.33 -6.77 13.72
CA ARG A 26 5.34 -7.15 14.72
C ARG A 26 6.76 -6.79 14.29
N ARG A 27 7.11 -7.05 13.02
CA ARG A 27 8.45 -6.76 12.48
C ARG A 27 8.78 -5.27 12.46
N LEU A 28 7.76 -4.44 12.22
CA LEU A 28 7.92 -2.99 12.08
C LEU A 28 7.60 -2.22 13.37
N HIS A 29 7.20 -2.91 14.43
CA HIS A 29 6.75 -2.31 15.70
C HIS A 29 5.64 -1.25 15.51
N ILE A 30 4.70 -1.52 14.61
CA ILE A 30 3.52 -0.66 14.34
C ILE A 30 2.23 -1.46 14.46
N SER A 31 1.08 -0.77 14.46
CA SER A 31 -0.23 -1.43 14.50
C SER A 31 -0.53 -2.19 13.21
N VAL A 32 -1.38 -3.23 13.33
CA VAL A 32 -1.85 -4.01 12.17
C VAL A 32 -2.66 -3.12 11.24
N GLU A 33 -3.42 -2.17 11.79
CA GLU A 33 -4.19 -1.15 11.06
C GLU A 33 -3.25 -0.31 10.18
N ALA A 34 -2.13 0.17 10.72
CA ALA A 34 -1.17 0.96 9.95
C ALA A 34 -0.58 0.18 8.77
N VAL A 35 -0.31 -1.12 8.96
CA VAL A 35 0.15 -2.01 7.88
C VAL A 35 -0.93 -2.21 6.82
N ARG A 36 -2.18 -2.41 7.24
CA ARG A 36 -3.34 -2.55 6.33
C ARG A 36 -3.54 -1.29 5.50
N ASP A 37 -3.47 -0.12 6.12
CA ASP A 37 -3.62 1.17 5.44
C ASP A 37 -2.47 1.44 4.47
N ALA A 38 -1.24 1.07 4.83
CA ALA A 38 -0.11 1.12 3.91
C ALA A 38 -0.32 0.21 2.69
N TYR A 39 -0.76 -1.04 2.92
CA TYR A 39 -1.06 -1.98 1.84
C TYR A 39 -2.18 -1.47 0.93
N ALA A 40 -3.29 -0.99 1.49
CA ALA A 40 -4.43 -0.49 0.72
C ALA A 40 -4.05 0.71 -0.14
N ARG A 41 -3.27 1.66 0.40
CA ARG A 41 -2.74 2.80 -0.36
C ARG A 41 -1.85 2.35 -1.51
N GLU A 42 -0.91 1.45 -1.25
CA GLU A 42 0.00 0.94 -2.30
C GLU A 42 -0.78 0.22 -3.41
N ALA A 43 -1.74 -0.63 -3.05
CA ALA A 43 -2.59 -1.32 -4.01
C ALA A 43 -3.45 -0.35 -4.83
N PHE A 44 -3.98 0.70 -4.19
CA PHE A 44 -4.71 1.75 -4.87
C PHE A 44 -3.84 2.49 -5.88
N PHE A 45 -2.66 2.97 -5.49
CA PHE A 45 -1.76 3.68 -6.40
C PHE A 45 -1.27 2.81 -7.55
N ARG A 46 -0.96 1.53 -7.31
CA ARG A 46 -0.62 0.59 -8.38
C ARG A 46 -1.75 0.45 -9.40
N ARG A 47 -3.00 0.31 -8.94
CA ARG A 47 -4.18 0.23 -9.83
C ARG A 47 -4.43 1.54 -10.56
N LEU A 48 -4.27 2.67 -9.89
CA LEU A 48 -4.44 3.99 -10.50
C LEU A 48 -3.38 4.22 -11.59
N ALA A 49 -2.13 3.81 -11.37
CA ALA A 49 -1.03 3.98 -12.33
C ALA A 49 -1.27 3.28 -13.68
N ILE A 50 -1.96 2.14 -13.66
CA ILE A 50 -2.32 1.36 -14.87
C ILE A 50 -3.74 1.66 -15.38
N SER A 51 -4.48 2.56 -14.72
CA SER A 51 -5.85 2.89 -15.12
C SER A 51 -5.86 3.78 -16.36
N PRO A 52 -6.72 3.50 -17.36
CA PRO A 52 -6.95 4.39 -18.51
C PRO A 52 -7.46 5.79 -18.11
N TRP A 53 -8.02 5.91 -16.90
CA TRP A 53 -8.61 7.15 -16.40
C TRP A 53 -7.70 7.92 -15.47
N ARG A 54 -6.44 7.51 -15.28
CA ARG A 54 -5.53 8.09 -14.28
C ARG A 54 -5.45 9.62 -14.38
N ASP A 55 -5.43 10.15 -15.59
CA ASP A 55 -5.26 11.59 -15.85
C ASP A 55 -6.52 12.41 -15.50
N ARG A 56 -7.64 11.73 -15.23
CA ARG A 56 -8.87 12.36 -14.72
C ARG A 56 -8.93 12.46 -13.20
N PHE A 57 -8.01 11.80 -12.49
CA PHE A 57 -7.96 11.83 -11.04
C PHE A 57 -6.80 12.69 -10.56
N VAL A 58 -7.08 13.56 -9.60
CA VAL A 58 -6.06 14.33 -8.89
C VAL A 58 -6.03 13.88 -7.45
N LEU A 59 -4.86 13.46 -6.97
CA LEU A 59 -4.65 13.15 -5.56
C LEU A 59 -4.75 14.44 -4.74
N LYS A 60 -5.42 14.38 -3.59
CA LYS A 60 -5.59 15.53 -2.68
C LYS A 60 -5.36 15.14 -1.22
N GLY A 61 -5.16 16.14 -0.38
CA GLY A 61 -5.08 15.99 1.07
C GLY A 61 -3.92 15.09 1.53
N SER A 62 -4.16 14.30 2.58
CA SER A 62 -3.16 13.39 3.16
C SER A 62 -2.68 12.32 2.17
N VAL A 63 -3.52 11.90 1.22
CA VAL A 63 -3.15 10.91 0.19
C VAL A 63 -2.10 11.49 -0.76
N LEU A 64 -2.23 12.76 -1.14
CA LEU A 64 -1.22 13.47 -1.93
C LEU A 64 0.08 13.64 -1.14
N LEU A 65 -0.01 14.07 0.13
CA LEU A 65 1.17 14.25 0.97
C LEU A 65 1.96 12.95 1.12
N VAL A 66 1.26 11.83 1.37
CA VAL A 66 1.88 10.51 1.46
C VAL A 66 2.53 10.11 0.14
N ALA A 67 1.90 10.39 -1.00
CA ALA A 67 2.46 10.05 -2.31
C ALA A 67 3.71 10.87 -2.67
N LEU A 68 3.84 12.10 -2.16
CA LEU A 68 5.02 12.96 -2.39
C LEU A 68 6.18 12.67 -1.42
N LEU A 69 5.88 12.17 -0.23
CA LEU A 69 6.87 11.86 0.82
C LEU A 69 7.50 10.46 0.67
N HIS A 70 7.05 9.68 -0.32
CA HIS A 70 7.52 8.33 -0.65
C HIS A 70 8.22 8.30 -2.00
#